data_AF-A0A0S7WF16-F1
#
_entry.id   AF-A0A0S7WF16-F1
#
_cell.length_a   1.000
_cell.length_b   1.000
_cell.length_c   1.000
_cell.angle_alpha   90.00
_cell.angle_beta   90.00
_cell.angle_gamma   90.00
#
_symmetry.space_group_name_H-M   'P 1'
#
loop_
_entity.id
_entity.type
_entity.pdbx_description
1 polymer ?
#
loop_
_entity_poly.entity_id
_entity_poly.type
_entity_poly.pdbx_seq_one_letter_code
_entity_poly.pdbx_strand_id
1 'polypeptide(L)'
;MDWILIVLELAELRKRAETAWRMLSDCTICPRECHVNRLRGEAGVCKTGELPLVSSHNLHFGEEPPISGHRGSGTIFFANCNLRCLYCQNYPISQMGSGEVTSLETLATMMLELEKAGAHNINFVTPTHVVAQILKALLLARKKGLALPIVYNSSGYDALDTLKLLDGIVEIYMPDMRYGENQPASRFSGVKDYVEVNQTAITEMHRQVGDLVVDKDGVATKGLLIRHLVLPNGLSGSKKIFDFLGKEVSKNSYVGLMSQYFPAYQAPDIKEICRRVNRSEFRQVKRWFFEAGLSKGYIQPEPLY
;
A
#
# COMPACT_ATOMS: atom_id res chain seq x y z
N MET A 1 13.68 -25.73 10.14
CA MET A 1 12.59 -24.84 10.60
C MET A 1 11.67 -25.71 11.45
N ASP A 2 11.52 -25.38 12.73
CA ASP A 2 10.93 -26.28 13.72
C ASP A 2 9.41 -26.43 13.49
N TRP A 3 8.89 -27.65 13.39
CA TRP A 3 7.46 -27.90 13.11
C TRP A 3 6.53 -27.21 14.11
N ILE A 4 6.97 -27.09 15.36
CA ILE A 4 6.25 -26.41 16.43
C ILE A 4 6.09 -24.91 16.13
N LEU A 5 7.12 -24.25 15.58
CA LEU A 5 7.07 -22.83 15.24
C LEU A 5 6.05 -22.56 14.13
N ILE A 6 6.03 -23.39 13.09
CA ILE A 6 5.06 -23.29 11.99
C ILE A 6 3.62 -23.45 12.50
N VAL A 7 3.39 -24.40 13.42
CA VAL A 7 2.07 -24.62 14.02
C VAL A 7 1.62 -23.41 14.84
N LEU A 8 2.52 -22.82 15.64
CA LEU A 8 2.22 -21.64 16.44
C LEU A 8 1.94 -20.40 15.56
N GLU A 9 2.71 -20.20 14.49
CA GLU A 9 2.49 -19.13 13.52
C GLU A 9 1.13 -19.25 12.82
N LEU A 10 0.76 -20.45 12.37
CA LEU A 10 -0.55 -20.68 11.73
C LEU A 10 -1.73 -20.50 12.71
N ALA A 11 -1.54 -20.85 13.98
CA ALA A 11 -2.56 -20.63 15.01
C ALA A 11 -2.79 -19.14 15.27
N GLU A 12 -1.72 -18.34 15.37
CA GLU A 12 -1.82 -16.90 15.57
C GLU A 12 -2.39 -16.19 14.33
N LEU A 13 -1.95 -16.56 13.13
CA LEU A 13 -2.54 -16.08 11.87
C LEU A 13 -4.04 -16.37 11.82
N ARG A 14 -4.47 -17.58 12.23
CA ARG A 14 -5.89 -17.94 12.29
C ARG A 14 -6.67 -17.02 13.23
N LYS A 15 -6.18 -16.79 14.44
CA LYS A 15 -6.83 -15.92 15.44
C LYS A 15 -6.98 -14.49 14.92
N ARG A 16 -5.95 -13.95 14.29
CA ARG A 16 -5.97 -12.61 13.68
C ARG A 16 -6.92 -12.54 12.49
N ALA A 17 -6.92 -13.56 11.63
CA ALA A 17 -7.87 -13.66 10.52
C ALA A 17 -9.33 -13.73 11.00
N GLU A 18 -9.62 -14.47 12.07
CA GLU A 18 -10.96 -14.52 12.68
C GLU A 18 -11.35 -13.18 13.33
N THR A 19 -10.40 -12.48 13.94
CA THR A 19 -10.63 -11.14 14.50
C THR A 19 -10.93 -10.12 13.40
N ALA A 20 -10.10 -10.05 12.36
CA ALA A 20 -10.33 -9.18 11.21
C ALA A 20 -11.67 -9.50 10.51
N TRP A 21 -12.03 -10.78 10.39
CA TRP A 21 -13.30 -11.18 9.78
C TRP A 21 -14.51 -10.70 10.58
N ARG A 22 -14.46 -10.76 11.92
CA ARG A 22 -15.54 -10.23 12.77
C ARG A 22 -15.71 -8.72 12.62
N MET A 23 -14.62 -7.97 12.41
CA MET A 23 -14.69 -6.54 12.13
C MET A 23 -15.53 -6.23 10.88
N LEU A 24 -15.74 -7.16 9.95
CA LEU A 24 -16.60 -6.93 8.78
C LEU A 24 -18.09 -6.77 9.12
N SER A 25 -18.53 -7.24 10.28
CA SER A 25 -19.93 -7.08 10.74
C SER A 25 -20.25 -5.67 11.25
N ASP A 26 -19.22 -4.92 11.61
CA ASP A 26 -19.24 -3.52 12.03
C ASP A 26 -17.96 -2.85 11.51
N CYS A 27 -17.96 -2.53 10.21
CA CYS A 27 -16.73 -2.35 9.44
C CYS A 27 -15.86 -1.15 9.88
N THR A 28 -14.76 -1.47 10.57
CA THR A 28 -13.69 -0.57 11.02
C THR A 28 -12.31 -0.91 10.42
N ILE A 29 -12.28 -1.74 9.37
CA ILE A 29 -11.04 -2.22 8.72
C ILE A 29 -10.13 -1.08 8.22
N CYS A 30 -10.69 0.08 7.89
CA CYS A 30 -9.93 1.24 7.47
C CYS A 30 -10.36 2.50 8.23
N PRO A 31 -9.58 3.59 8.18
CA PRO A 31 -9.83 4.81 8.98
C PRO A 31 -11.11 5.56 8.64
N ARG A 32 -11.94 5.04 7.71
CA ARG A 32 -13.27 5.58 7.46
C ARG A 32 -14.31 5.14 8.47
N GLU A 33 -14.08 4.03 9.18
CA GLU A 33 -14.98 3.51 10.22
C GLU A 33 -16.45 3.59 9.81
N CYS A 34 -16.79 2.96 8.68
CA CYS A 34 -18.11 3.12 8.08
C CYS A 34 -19.22 2.35 8.80
N HIS A 35 -18.90 1.45 9.72
CA HIS A 35 -19.84 0.68 10.55
C HIS A 35 -20.91 -0.13 9.77
N VAL A 36 -20.72 -0.30 8.46
CA VAL A 36 -21.58 -1.17 7.65
C VAL A 36 -21.32 -2.63 7.95
N ASN A 37 -22.34 -3.46 7.77
CA ASN A 37 -22.24 -4.90 7.89
C ASN A 37 -21.98 -5.56 6.53
N ARG A 38 -20.71 -5.75 6.19
CA ARG A 38 -20.30 -6.38 4.92
C ARG A 38 -20.76 -7.84 4.80
N LEU A 39 -20.95 -8.52 5.94
CA LEU A 39 -21.45 -9.90 5.99
C LEU A 39 -22.96 -10.00 5.73
N ARG A 40 -23.67 -8.87 5.69
CA ARG A 40 -25.08 -8.79 5.29
C ARG A 40 -25.28 -8.13 3.92
N GLY A 41 -24.20 -7.99 3.15
CA GLY A 41 -24.22 -7.40 1.81
C GLY A 41 -24.16 -5.88 1.78
N GLU A 42 -23.96 -5.21 2.92
CA GLU A 42 -23.78 -3.76 2.94
C GLU A 42 -22.36 -3.37 2.46
N ALA A 43 -22.21 -2.19 1.90
CA ALA A 43 -20.92 -1.68 1.44
C ALA A 43 -20.72 -0.22 1.87
N GLY A 44 -19.53 0.07 2.38
CA GLY A 44 -19.15 1.42 2.78
C GLY A 44 -18.70 2.24 1.58
N VAL A 45 -18.06 3.39 1.85
CA VAL A 45 -17.52 4.26 0.80
C VAL A 45 -16.65 3.47 -0.17
N CYS A 46 -15.85 2.51 0.32
CA CYS A 46 -14.96 1.71 -0.52
C CYS A 46 -15.68 0.77 -1.51
N LYS A 47 -16.99 0.54 -1.39
CA LYS A 47 -17.78 -0.36 -2.27
C LYS A 47 -17.39 -1.85 -2.24
N THR A 48 -16.63 -2.30 -1.23
CA THR A 48 -16.25 -3.72 -1.12
C THR A 48 -17.15 -4.44 -0.14
N GLY A 49 -17.79 -5.52 -0.58
CA GLY A 49 -18.69 -6.37 0.21
C GLY A 49 -17.95 -7.46 1.00
N GLU A 50 -18.59 -8.58 1.31
CA GLU A 50 -17.97 -9.69 2.07
C GLU A 50 -16.70 -10.25 1.40
N LEU A 51 -16.73 -10.44 0.08
CA LEU A 51 -15.62 -10.95 -0.71
C LEU A 51 -14.82 -9.83 -1.40
N PRO A 52 -13.51 -10.02 -1.65
CA PRO A 52 -12.72 -9.06 -2.39
C PRO A 52 -13.06 -9.10 -3.88
N LEU A 53 -12.81 -7.98 -4.57
CA LEU A 53 -12.76 -7.96 -6.02
C LEU A 53 -11.29 -7.92 -6.44
N VAL A 54 -10.88 -8.86 -7.30
CA VAL A 54 -9.52 -8.91 -7.86
C VAL A 54 -9.58 -8.46 -9.31
N SER A 55 -8.77 -7.46 -9.67
CA SER A 55 -8.66 -6.96 -11.04
C SER A 55 -7.69 -7.79 -11.87
N SER A 56 -6.57 -8.20 -11.28
CA SER A 56 -5.57 -9.04 -11.93
C SER A 56 -4.60 -9.64 -10.91
N HIS A 57 -3.95 -10.74 -11.28
CA HIS A 57 -2.78 -11.28 -10.60
C HIS A 57 -1.71 -11.66 -11.64
N ASN A 58 -0.49 -11.14 -11.49
CA ASN A 58 0.59 -11.38 -12.45
C ASN A 58 1.97 -11.07 -11.85
N LEU A 59 3.03 -11.55 -12.51
CA LEU A 59 4.38 -11.03 -12.26
C LEU A 59 4.45 -9.58 -12.75
N HIS A 60 4.69 -8.64 -11.85
CA HIS A 60 4.82 -7.22 -12.14
C HIS A 60 6.28 -6.78 -12.00
N PHE A 61 6.80 -6.18 -13.08
CA PHE A 61 8.19 -5.70 -13.17
C PHE A 61 8.29 -4.17 -13.04
N GLY A 62 7.17 -3.50 -12.77
CA GLY A 62 7.07 -2.04 -12.73
C GLY A 62 7.13 -1.42 -11.32
N GLU A 63 7.15 -2.21 -10.25
CA GLU A 63 7.37 -1.69 -8.88
C GLU A 63 8.82 -1.22 -8.71
N GLU A 64 9.11 -0.55 -7.60
CA GLU A 64 10.46 -0.13 -7.23
C GLU A 64 11.47 -1.28 -7.33
N PRO A 65 12.73 -1.01 -7.72
CA PRO A 65 13.73 -2.05 -8.00
C PRO A 65 13.88 -3.11 -6.90
N PRO A 66 13.86 -2.77 -5.59
CA PRO A 66 13.94 -3.78 -4.53
C PRO A 66 12.73 -4.73 -4.46
N ILE A 67 11.57 -4.32 -4.98
CA ILE A 67 10.31 -5.08 -4.90
C ILE A 67 10.14 -5.97 -6.12
N SER A 68 10.39 -5.43 -7.32
CA SER A 68 10.33 -6.19 -8.56
C SER A 68 11.51 -7.16 -8.71
N GLY A 69 12.71 -6.75 -8.30
CA GLY A 69 13.93 -7.50 -8.54
C GLY A 69 14.06 -7.96 -10.00
N HIS A 70 14.69 -9.11 -10.20
CA HIS A 70 14.86 -9.72 -11.53
C HIS A 70 13.77 -10.74 -11.92
N ARG A 71 12.93 -11.19 -10.97
CA ARG A 71 11.87 -12.19 -11.21
C ARG A 71 10.45 -11.61 -11.22
N GLY A 72 10.31 -10.32 -10.92
CA GLY A 72 9.03 -9.67 -10.75
C GLY A 72 8.46 -9.84 -9.33
N SER A 73 7.62 -8.87 -8.98
CA SER A 73 6.76 -8.92 -7.80
C SER A 73 5.50 -9.72 -8.15
N GLY A 74 5.10 -10.67 -7.29
CA GLY A 74 3.88 -11.44 -7.50
C GLY A 74 2.68 -10.61 -7.09
N THR A 75 2.19 -9.77 -8.00
CA THR A 75 1.25 -8.72 -7.66
C THR A 75 -0.20 -9.17 -7.82
N ILE A 76 -1.02 -8.89 -6.83
CA ILE A 76 -2.48 -9.04 -6.85
C ILE A 76 -3.10 -7.66 -6.69
N PHE A 77 -3.75 -7.17 -7.75
CA PHE A 77 -4.43 -5.88 -7.76
C PHE A 77 -5.87 -6.05 -7.28
N PHE A 78 -6.20 -5.45 -6.13
CA PHE A 78 -7.58 -5.38 -5.68
C PHE A 78 -8.31 -4.22 -6.35
N ALA A 79 -9.53 -4.49 -6.82
CA ALA A 79 -10.44 -3.44 -7.25
C ALA A 79 -11.01 -2.70 -6.06
N ASN A 80 -11.63 -1.55 -6.35
CA ASN A 80 -12.09 -0.58 -5.36
C ASN A 80 -10.94 0.06 -4.56
N CYS A 81 -11.26 1.03 -3.70
CA CYS A 81 -10.30 1.72 -2.83
C CYS A 81 -11.02 2.43 -1.70
N ASN A 82 -10.36 2.59 -0.55
CA ASN A 82 -10.84 3.43 0.55
C ASN A 82 -10.60 4.94 0.31
N LEU A 83 -9.87 5.35 -0.72
CA LEU A 83 -9.74 6.76 -1.13
C LEU A 83 -10.52 7.07 -2.42
N ARG A 84 -10.87 8.34 -2.63
CA ARG A 84 -11.62 8.83 -3.80
C ARG A 84 -10.79 9.85 -4.55
N CYS A 85 -9.63 9.40 -5.06
CA CYS A 85 -8.64 10.28 -5.67
C CYS A 85 -9.09 10.79 -7.04
N LEU A 86 -9.26 12.10 -7.20
CA LEU A 86 -9.69 12.74 -8.45
C LEU A 86 -8.64 12.62 -9.57
N TYR A 87 -7.40 12.29 -9.22
CA TYR A 87 -6.26 12.11 -10.12
C TYR A 87 -5.79 10.65 -10.21
N CYS A 88 -6.61 9.68 -9.82
CA CYS A 88 -6.17 8.29 -9.75
C CYS A 88 -5.74 7.75 -11.12
N GLN A 89 -4.47 7.39 -11.27
CA GLN A 89 -3.94 6.78 -12.50
C GLN A 89 -4.50 5.36 -12.73
N ASN A 90 -4.93 4.69 -11.65
CA ASN A 90 -5.59 3.38 -11.67
C ASN A 90 -7.10 3.51 -11.44
N TYR A 91 -7.75 4.58 -11.91
CA TYR A 91 -9.17 4.81 -11.69
C TYR A 91 -10.11 3.70 -12.22
N PRO A 92 -9.82 2.98 -13.33
CA PRO A 92 -10.71 1.91 -13.78
C PRO A 92 -10.84 0.80 -12.72
N ILE A 93 -9.73 0.48 -12.05
CA ILE A 93 -9.67 -0.55 -11.00
C ILE A 93 -10.23 0.01 -9.68
N SER A 94 -9.72 1.16 -9.24
CA SER A 94 -9.97 1.69 -7.90
C SER A 94 -11.28 2.46 -7.73
N GLN A 95 -11.75 3.16 -8.77
CA GLN A 95 -12.95 4.01 -8.72
C GLN A 95 -14.15 3.40 -9.44
N MET A 96 -13.92 2.65 -10.52
CA MET A 96 -14.98 1.99 -11.30
C MET A 96 -15.20 0.52 -10.90
N GLY A 97 -14.34 -0.05 -10.05
CA GLY A 97 -14.52 -1.41 -9.54
C GLY A 97 -14.28 -2.49 -10.60
N SER A 98 -13.40 -2.22 -11.58
CA SER A 98 -13.04 -3.22 -12.60
C SER A 98 -12.30 -4.39 -11.94
N GLY A 99 -12.96 -5.54 -11.85
CA GLY A 99 -12.43 -6.78 -11.29
C GLY A 99 -13.56 -7.79 -11.03
N GLU A 100 -13.18 -8.97 -10.56
CA GLU A 100 -14.10 -10.08 -10.33
C GLU A 100 -14.21 -10.43 -8.84
N VAL A 101 -15.44 -10.71 -8.39
CA VAL A 101 -15.68 -11.21 -7.03
C VAL A 101 -14.94 -12.54 -6.88
N THR A 102 -14.01 -12.58 -5.93
CA THR A 102 -13.05 -13.69 -5.80
C THR A 102 -13.23 -14.38 -4.47
N SER A 103 -13.34 -15.71 -4.45
CA SER A 103 -13.40 -16.47 -3.19
C SER A 103 -12.05 -16.46 -2.45
N LEU A 104 -12.07 -16.78 -1.16
CA LEU A 104 -10.86 -16.84 -0.34
C LEU A 104 -9.91 -17.96 -0.80
N GLU A 105 -10.46 -19.07 -1.28
CA GLU A 105 -9.73 -20.21 -1.85
C GLU A 105 -9.07 -19.84 -3.18
N THR A 106 -9.77 -19.10 -4.03
CA THR A 106 -9.23 -18.61 -5.30
C THR A 106 -8.11 -17.59 -5.03
N LEU A 107 -8.32 -16.64 -4.10
CA LEU A 107 -7.27 -15.70 -3.71
C LEU A 107 -6.03 -16.41 -3.16
N ALA A 108 -6.20 -17.46 -2.35
CA ALA A 108 -5.10 -18.29 -1.87
C ALA A 108 -4.37 -19.02 -3.02
N THR A 109 -5.12 -19.49 -4.01
CA THR A 109 -4.58 -20.17 -5.20
C THR A 109 -3.75 -19.20 -6.04
N MET A 110 -4.22 -17.97 -6.25
CA MET A 110 -3.45 -16.91 -6.94
C MET A 110 -2.08 -16.68 -6.29
N MET A 111 -1.98 -16.67 -4.95
CA MET A 111 -0.69 -16.52 -4.26
C MET A 111 0.26 -17.67 -4.57
N LEU A 112 -0.24 -18.91 -4.53
CA LEU A 112 0.56 -20.12 -4.80
C LEU A 112 0.98 -20.20 -6.28
N GLU A 113 0.12 -19.76 -7.20
CA GLU A 113 0.45 -19.66 -8.63
C GLU A 113 1.60 -18.68 -8.87
N LEU A 114 1.58 -17.52 -8.21
CA LEU A 114 2.63 -16.50 -8.31
C LEU A 114 3.96 -17.02 -7.72
N GLU A 115 3.91 -17.74 -6.60
CA GLU A 115 5.09 -18.41 -6.05
C GLU A 115 5.66 -19.45 -7.02
N LYS A 116 4.79 -20.31 -7.59
CA LYS A 116 5.18 -21.30 -8.60
C LYS A 116 5.75 -20.66 -9.86
N ALA A 117 5.28 -19.46 -10.22
CA ALA A 117 5.81 -18.67 -11.33
C ALA A 117 7.17 -18.03 -11.03
N GLY A 118 7.67 -18.15 -9.80
CA GLY A 118 8.99 -17.71 -9.39
C GLY A 118 9.06 -16.27 -8.88
N ALA A 119 7.93 -15.69 -8.46
CA ALA A 119 7.89 -14.34 -7.89
C ALA A 119 8.86 -14.16 -6.71
N HIS A 120 9.33 -12.93 -6.49
CA HIS A 120 10.13 -12.61 -5.31
C HIS A 120 9.30 -12.44 -4.03
N ASN A 121 8.03 -12.08 -4.17
CA ASN A 121 7.11 -11.77 -3.08
C ASN A 121 5.66 -11.90 -3.56
N ILE A 122 4.71 -11.91 -2.62
CA ILE A 122 3.29 -11.68 -2.89
C ILE A 122 2.97 -10.24 -2.51
N ASN A 123 2.64 -9.42 -3.50
CA ASN A 123 2.38 -8.00 -3.35
C ASN A 123 0.89 -7.69 -3.51
N PHE A 124 0.28 -7.29 -2.40
CA PHE A 124 -1.11 -6.89 -2.37
C PHE A 124 -1.23 -5.39 -2.62
N VAL A 125 -1.87 -5.01 -3.74
CA VAL A 125 -2.02 -3.61 -4.15
C VAL A 125 -3.41 -3.10 -3.84
N THR A 126 -3.48 -1.97 -3.14
CA THR A 126 -4.71 -1.43 -2.52
C THR A 126 -5.34 -2.41 -1.50
N PRO A 127 -4.57 -2.98 -0.55
CA PRO A 127 -5.04 -4.01 0.35
C PRO A 127 -5.94 -3.49 1.49
N THR A 128 -5.93 -2.18 1.76
CA THR A 128 -6.48 -1.58 2.98
C THR A 128 -7.92 -2.01 3.28
N HIS A 129 -8.79 -2.05 2.27
CA HIS A 129 -10.21 -2.39 2.46
C HIS A 129 -10.49 -3.90 2.39
N VAL A 130 -9.48 -4.75 2.19
CA VAL A 130 -9.61 -6.21 2.04
C VAL A 130 -8.74 -7.01 3.02
N VAL A 131 -8.23 -6.39 4.08
CA VAL A 131 -7.31 -7.06 5.04
C VAL A 131 -7.90 -8.34 5.64
N ALA A 132 -9.17 -8.34 6.02
CA ALA A 132 -9.83 -9.52 6.57
C ALA A 132 -9.84 -10.70 5.60
N GLN A 133 -10.10 -10.42 4.32
CA GLN A 133 -10.10 -11.37 3.22
C GLN A 133 -8.69 -11.89 2.95
N ILE A 134 -7.69 -10.99 2.92
CA ILE A 134 -6.28 -11.33 2.76
C ILE A 134 -5.83 -12.29 3.85
N LEU A 135 -6.09 -11.99 5.14
CA LEU A 135 -5.64 -12.85 6.24
C LEU A 135 -6.26 -14.25 6.19
N LYS A 136 -7.54 -14.37 5.80
CA LYS A 136 -8.19 -15.66 5.61
C LYS A 136 -7.59 -16.44 4.44
N ALA A 137 -7.41 -15.81 3.29
CA ALA A 137 -6.81 -16.44 2.11
C ALA A 137 -5.34 -16.82 2.35
N LEU A 138 -4.58 -15.96 3.03
CA LEU A 138 -3.19 -16.20 3.39
C LEU A 138 -3.07 -17.42 4.32
N LEU A 139 -3.96 -17.59 5.29
CA LEU A 139 -4.00 -18.80 6.12
C LEU A 139 -4.16 -20.07 5.28
N LEU A 140 -5.02 -20.03 4.25
CA LEU A 140 -5.21 -21.16 3.33
C LEU A 140 -3.96 -21.40 2.47
N ALA A 141 -3.32 -20.34 1.98
CA ALA A 141 -2.10 -20.44 1.17
C ALA A 141 -0.91 -20.96 1.99
N ARG A 142 -0.68 -20.45 3.20
CA ARG A 142 0.39 -20.90 4.10
C ARG A 142 0.21 -22.38 4.51
N LYS A 143 -1.02 -22.84 4.75
CA LYS A 143 -1.32 -24.27 4.96
C LYS A 143 -0.96 -25.17 3.77
N LYS A 144 -0.96 -24.59 2.56
CA LYS A 144 -0.59 -25.26 1.31
C LYS A 144 0.88 -25.05 0.93
N GLY A 145 1.67 -24.41 1.80
CA GLY A 145 3.12 -24.28 1.62
C GLY A 145 3.62 -22.96 1.06
N LEU A 146 2.77 -21.92 0.95
CA LEU A 146 3.24 -20.58 0.57
C LEU A 146 4.35 -20.13 1.53
N ALA A 147 5.50 -19.73 0.98
CA ALA A 147 6.69 -19.35 1.72
C ALA A 147 7.21 -17.95 1.36
N LEU A 148 6.77 -17.38 0.24
CA LEU A 148 7.19 -16.04 -0.16
C LEU A 148 6.79 -14.93 0.84
N PRO A 149 7.63 -13.89 0.98
CA PRO A 149 7.31 -12.72 1.80
C PRO A 149 6.14 -11.94 1.22
N ILE A 150 5.41 -11.26 2.10
CA ILE A 150 4.26 -10.43 1.79
C ILE A 150 4.68 -8.96 1.71
N VAL A 151 4.28 -8.32 0.61
CA VAL A 151 4.36 -6.87 0.41
C VAL A 151 2.96 -6.26 0.54
N TYR A 152 2.84 -5.26 1.42
CA TYR A 152 1.60 -4.50 1.63
C TYR A 152 1.71 -3.12 0.95
N ASN A 153 1.20 -3.01 -0.27
CA ASN A 153 1.30 -1.82 -1.13
C ASN A 153 0.02 -0.97 -1.04
N SER A 154 0.01 0.00 -0.12
CA SER A 154 -1.18 0.77 0.25
C SER A 154 -1.06 2.26 -0.05
N SER A 155 -2.19 2.96 0.12
CA SER A 155 -2.21 4.43 0.04
C SER A 155 -1.67 5.13 1.30
N GLY A 156 -1.24 4.33 2.29
CA GLY A 156 -0.84 4.78 3.61
C GLY A 156 -1.99 5.33 4.47
N TYR A 157 -3.24 5.30 4.00
CA TYR A 157 -4.43 5.65 4.80
C TYR A 157 -5.02 4.38 5.43
N ASP A 158 -4.29 3.82 6.39
CA ASP A 158 -4.53 2.51 7.00
C ASP A 158 -4.87 2.65 8.50
N ALA A 159 -5.81 1.84 9.00
CA ALA A 159 -6.22 1.91 10.40
C ALA A 159 -5.18 1.24 11.31
N LEU A 160 -4.82 1.91 12.41
CA LEU A 160 -3.82 1.42 13.34
C LEU A 160 -4.17 0.03 13.89
N ASP A 161 -5.43 -0.20 14.27
CA ASP A 161 -5.85 -1.49 14.81
C ASP A 161 -5.79 -2.61 13.76
N THR A 162 -6.04 -2.28 12.49
CA THR A 162 -5.83 -3.22 11.39
C THR A 162 -4.34 -3.52 11.19
N LEU A 163 -3.46 -2.52 11.27
CA LEU A 163 -2.01 -2.72 11.16
C LEU A 163 -1.45 -3.60 12.29
N LYS A 164 -1.95 -3.48 13.52
CA LYS A 164 -1.57 -4.37 14.62
C LYS A 164 -1.87 -5.84 14.33
N LEU A 165 -2.93 -6.14 13.56
CA LEU A 165 -3.23 -7.50 13.13
C LEU A 165 -2.20 -8.03 12.12
N LEU A 166 -1.46 -7.16 11.42
CA LEU A 166 -0.47 -7.51 10.42
C LEU A 166 0.95 -7.70 10.97
N ASP A 167 1.19 -7.38 12.25
CA ASP A 167 2.53 -7.42 12.87
C ASP A 167 3.14 -8.83 12.87
N GLY A 168 4.23 -9.01 12.11
CA GLY A 168 4.86 -10.32 11.90
C GLY A 168 4.20 -11.19 10.82
N ILE A 169 3.20 -10.68 10.10
CA ILE A 169 2.60 -11.32 8.91
C ILE A 169 3.08 -10.64 7.63
N VAL A 170 3.23 -9.31 7.66
CA VAL A 170 3.77 -8.53 6.55
C VAL A 170 5.25 -8.28 6.78
N GLU A 171 6.08 -8.74 5.85
CA GLU A 171 7.52 -8.53 5.91
C GLU A 171 7.91 -7.17 5.32
N ILE A 172 7.20 -6.69 4.29
CA ILE A 172 7.54 -5.46 3.58
C ILE A 172 6.32 -4.55 3.46
N TYR A 173 6.45 -3.32 3.94
CA TYR A 173 5.44 -2.28 3.75
C TYR A 173 5.83 -1.36 2.60
N MET A 174 4.88 -1.07 1.72
CA MET A 174 5.04 -0.12 0.62
C MET A 174 3.91 0.92 0.56
N PRO A 175 3.76 1.78 1.59
CA PRO A 175 2.73 2.80 1.63
C PRO A 175 3.08 4.03 0.80
N ASP A 176 2.05 4.71 0.31
CA ASP A 176 2.19 6.07 -0.20
C ASP A 176 2.12 7.11 0.94
N MET A 177 2.98 8.12 0.87
CA MET A 177 2.80 9.40 1.57
C MET A 177 2.52 10.49 0.53
N ARG A 178 1.24 10.81 0.31
CA ARG A 178 0.81 11.71 -0.79
C ARG A 178 0.75 13.17 -0.39
N TYR A 179 0.42 13.46 0.87
CA TYR A 179 0.15 14.80 1.36
C TYR A 179 0.82 15.07 2.70
N GLY A 180 1.45 16.23 2.82
CA GLY A 180 1.93 16.81 4.08
C GLY A 180 0.91 17.75 4.74
N GLU A 181 -0.26 17.93 4.13
CA GLU A 181 -1.37 18.75 4.63
C GLU A 181 -2.73 18.11 4.30
N ASN A 182 -3.72 18.29 5.19
CA ASN A 182 -5.05 17.71 5.01
C ASN A 182 -5.92 18.40 3.97
N GLN A 183 -5.70 19.69 3.70
CA GLN A 183 -6.56 20.44 2.78
C GLN A 183 -6.51 19.85 1.34
N PRO A 184 -5.34 19.55 0.75
CA PRO A 184 -5.27 18.81 -0.51
C PRO A 184 -5.88 17.41 -0.43
N ALA A 185 -5.65 16.67 0.66
CA ALA A 185 -6.18 15.31 0.82
C ALA A 185 -7.72 15.28 0.85
N SER A 186 -8.33 16.23 1.56
CA SER A 186 -9.79 16.37 1.61
C SER A 186 -10.36 16.68 0.25
N ARG A 187 -9.74 17.62 -0.46
CA ARG A 187 -10.22 18.10 -1.76
C ARG A 187 -10.03 17.07 -2.88
N PHE A 188 -8.87 16.42 -2.93
CA PHE A 188 -8.48 15.60 -4.07
C PHE A 188 -8.54 14.10 -3.80
N SER A 189 -8.71 13.65 -2.55
CA SER A 189 -8.81 12.23 -2.17
C SER A 189 -9.99 11.88 -1.26
N GLY A 190 -10.77 12.86 -0.82
CA GLY A 190 -12.03 12.65 -0.08
C GLY A 190 -11.84 12.12 1.35
N VAL A 191 -10.79 12.58 2.04
CA VAL A 191 -10.47 12.27 3.45
C VAL A 191 -9.92 13.50 4.16
N LYS A 192 -10.35 13.75 5.41
CA LYS A 192 -10.14 15.04 6.10
C LYS A 192 -8.91 15.09 7.02
N ASP A 193 -8.38 13.93 7.34
CA ASP A 193 -7.44 13.62 8.42
C ASP A 193 -6.32 12.69 7.89
N TYR A 194 -5.99 12.84 6.60
CA TYR A 194 -4.99 12.00 5.94
C TYR A 194 -3.64 12.07 6.62
N VAL A 195 -3.14 13.26 6.99
CA VAL A 195 -1.78 13.42 7.49
C VAL A 195 -1.59 12.68 8.81
N GLU A 196 -2.52 12.87 9.75
CA GLU A 196 -2.45 12.24 11.08
C GLU A 196 -2.55 10.73 10.99
N VAL A 197 -3.51 10.24 10.19
CA VAL A 197 -3.70 8.80 9.94
C VAL A 197 -2.49 8.21 9.24
N ASN A 198 -1.98 8.88 8.20
CA ASN A 198 -0.85 8.43 7.41
C ASN A 198 0.43 8.37 8.24
N GLN A 199 0.76 9.44 8.97
CA GLN A 199 1.93 9.45 9.84
C GLN A 199 1.86 8.37 10.92
N THR A 200 0.69 8.20 11.55
CA THR A 200 0.46 7.11 12.53
C THR A 200 0.67 5.73 11.89
N ALA A 201 0.14 5.51 10.68
CA ALA A 201 0.30 4.26 9.95
C ALA A 201 1.77 4.01 9.58
N ILE A 202 2.49 5.01 9.07
CA ILE A 202 3.91 4.90 8.70
C ILE A 202 4.77 4.57 9.92
N THR A 203 4.53 5.23 11.06
CA THR A 203 5.27 4.95 12.30
C THR A 203 5.01 3.53 12.79
N GLU A 204 3.77 3.04 12.74
CA GLU A 204 3.46 1.65 13.12
C GLU A 204 4.09 0.65 12.15
N MET A 205 4.01 0.89 10.83
CA MET A 205 4.65 0.03 9.83
C MET A 205 6.17 -0.03 10.09
N HIS A 206 6.83 1.11 10.31
CA HIS A 206 8.26 1.15 10.65
C HIS A 206 8.57 0.42 11.94
N ARG A 207 7.75 0.56 12.99
CA ARG A 207 7.93 -0.19 14.25
C ARG A 207 7.93 -1.70 14.03
N GLN A 208 7.09 -2.20 13.14
CA GLN A 208 6.96 -3.64 12.86
C GLN A 208 8.14 -4.20 12.06
N VAL A 209 8.61 -3.47 11.04
CA VAL A 209 9.58 -4.03 10.06
C VAL A 209 10.93 -3.32 10.00
N GLY A 210 11.04 -2.11 10.54
CA GLY A 210 12.24 -1.28 10.51
C GLY A 210 12.57 -0.69 9.13
N ASP A 211 13.81 -0.24 8.98
CA ASP A 211 14.34 0.26 7.70
C ASP A 211 14.43 -0.88 6.66
N LEU A 212 14.34 -0.52 5.37
CA LEU A 212 14.37 -1.49 4.28
C LEU A 212 15.70 -2.27 4.25
N VAL A 213 15.59 -3.60 4.34
CA VAL A 213 16.68 -4.55 4.22
C VAL A 213 16.58 -5.26 2.87
N VAL A 214 17.67 -5.23 2.11
CA VAL A 214 17.80 -5.92 0.82
C VAL A 214 18.84 -7.03 0.93
N ASP A 215 18.66 -8.08 0.14
CA ASP A 215 19.65 -9.15 -0.01
C ASP A 215 20.82 -8.73 -0.92
N LYS A 216 21.72 -9.68 -1.17
CA LYS A 216 22.90 -9.48 -2.04
C LYS A 216 22.55 -9.12 -3.49
N ASP A 217 21.36 -9.48 -3.95
CA ASP A 217 20.88 -9.25 -5.30
C ASP A 217 20.03 -7.95 -5.38
N GLY A 218 19.96 -7.21 -4.26
CA GLY A 218 19.24 -5.95 -4.15
C GLY A 218 17.73 -6.11 -3.96
N VAL A 219 17.24 -7.32 -3.68
CA VAL A 219 15.81 -7.62 -3.49
C VAL A 219 15.44 -7.43 -2.02
N ALA A 220 14.33 -6.73 -1.76
CA ALA A 220 13.83 -6.49 -0.42
C ALA A 220 13.41 -7.80 0.26
N THR A 221 13.86 -7.99 1.49
CA THR A 221 13.52 -9.16 2.32
C THR A 221 12.65 -8.78 3.51
N LYS A 222 12.80 -7.55 4.02
CA LYS A 222 12.01 -6.99 5.11
C LYS A 222 12.14 -5.46 5.12
N GLY A 223 11.15 -4.75 5.62
CA GLY A 223 11.29 -3.33 5.99
C GLY A 223 10.32 -2.41 5.26
N LEU A 224 10.48 -1.10 5.50
CA LEU A 224 9.58 -0.07 4.99
C LEU A 224 10.17 0.67 3.78
N LEU A 225 9.44 0.65 2.66
CA LEU A 225 9.67 1.47 1.48
C LEU A 225 8.52 2.48 1.32
N ILE A 226 8.80 3.78 1.44
CA ILE A 226 7.77 4.81 1.33
C ILE A 226 7.74 5.38 -0.08
N ARG A 227 6.57 5.42 -0.72
CA ARG A 227 6.39 6.07 -2.02
C ARG A 227 5.90 7.50 -1.86
N HIS A 228 6.53 8.42 -2.58
CA HIS A 228 6.12 9.82 -2.61
C HIS A 228 5.89 10.29 -4.05
N LEU A 229 4.62 10.35 -4.46
CA LEU A 229 4.21 10.94 -5.73
C LEU A 229 4.19 12.46 -5.60
N VAL A 230 5.07 13.13 -6.35
CA VAL A 230 5.06 14.59 -6.42
C VAL A 230 3.86 15.05 -7.25
N LEU A 231 3.04 15.92 -6.67
CA LEU A 231 1.91 16.57 -7.30
C LEU A 231 2.31 17.99 -7.76
N PRO A 232 1.72 18.50 -8.85
CA PRO A 232 1.99 19.84 -9.36
C PRO A 232 1.58 20.91 -8.33
N ASN A 233 2.09 22.12 -8.49
CA ASN A 233 1.77 23.30 -7.68
C ASN A 233 2.08 23.12 -6.17
N GLY A 234 3.01 22.22 -5.82
CA GLY A 234 3.40 21.98 -4.44
C GLY A 234 2.35 21.27 -3.58
N LEU A 235 1.29 20.73 -4.19
CA LEU A 235 0.13 20.16 -3.49
C LEU A 235 0.45 18.96 -2.61
N SER A 236 1.57 18.27 -2.85
CA SER A 236 2.01 17.17 -1.99
C SER A 236 2.49 17.64 -0.62
N GLY A 237 2.89 18.90 -0.44
CA GLY A 237 3.52 19.35 0.81
C GLY A 237 4.81 18.58 1.15
N SER A 238 5.59 18.19 0.13
CA SER A 238 6.71 17.24 0.24
C SER A 238 7.73 17.57 1.33
N LYS A 239 8.02 18.87 1.56
CA LYS A 239 8.93 19.28 2.62
C LYS A 239 8.50 18.77 4.00
N LYS A 240 7.21 18.89 4.33
CA LYS A 240 6.64 18.42 5.61
C LYS A 240 6.73 16.90 5.74
N ILE A 241 6.49 16.17 4.65
CA ILE A 241 6.62 14.72 4.60
C ILE A 241 8.06 14.31 4.90
N PHE A 242 9.05 14.92 4.24
CA PHE A 242 10.46 14.57 4.46
C PHE A 242 10.96 14.99 5.84
N ASP A 243 10.54 16.16 6.33
CA ASP A 243 10.83 16.60 7.70
C ASP A 243 10.32 15.57 8.73
N PHE A 244 9.10 15.04 8.55
CA PHE A 244 8.56 13.96 9.39
C PHE A 244 9.40 12.68 9.28
N LEU A 245 9.66 12.19 8.07
CA LEU A 245 10.44 10.97 7.86
C LEU A 245 11.83 11.04 8.50
N GLY A 246 12.56 12.13 8.27
CA GLY A 246 13.93 12.28 8.78
C GLY A 246 14.03 12.52 10.30
N LYS A 247 12.97 13.03 10.94
CA LYS A 247 12.94 13.35 12.38
C LYS A 247 12.28 12.27 13.22
N GLU A 248 11.22 11.65 12.73
CA GLU A 248 10.32 10.82 13.53
C GLU A 248 10.32 9.34 13.10
N VAL A 249 10.74 9.03 11.87
CA VAL A 249 10.78 7.65 11.36
C VAL A 249 12.21 7.13 11.33
N SER A 250 13.01 7.57 10.36
CA SER A 250 14.42 7.18 10.23
C SER A 250 15.12 8.01 9.16
N LYS A 251 16.37 8.40 9.40
CA LYS A 251 17.22 9.00 8.34
C LYS A 251 17.56 8.00 7.22
N ASN A 252 17.39 6.70 7.48
CA ASN A 252 17.59 5.63 6.51
C ASN A 252 16.28 5.20 5.82
N SER A 253 15.14 5.87 6.06
CA SER A 253 13.89 5.56 5.37
C SER A 253 14.11 5.53 3.86
N TYR A 254 13.76 4.40 3.23
CA TYR A 254 13.88 4.24 1.79
C TYR A 254 12.70 4.92 1.10
N VAL A 255 12.97 5.93 0.28
CA VAL A 255 11.91 6.68 -0.42
C VAL A 255 11.93 6.44 -1.92
N GLY A 256 10.82 5.94 -2.47
CA GLY A 256 10.52 6.00 -3.90
C GLY A 256 10.02 7.41 -4.25
N LEU A 257 10.92 8.29 -4.70
CA LEU A 257 10.58 9.67 -5.07
C LEU A 257 10.16 9.73 -6.55
N MET A 258 8.86 9.89 -6.79
CA MET A 258 8.26 9.70 -8.10
C MET A 258 7.92 11.02 -8.79
N SER A 259 8.38 11.17 -10.03
CA SER A 259 8.10 12.31 -10.91
C SER A 259 6.98 12.04 -11.92
N GLN A 260 6.47 10.82 -11.95
CA GLN A 260 5.56 10.27 -12.97
C GLN A 260 4.08 10.71 -12.87
N TYR A 261 3.77 11.78 -12.13
CA TYR A 261 2.40 12.30 -12.10
C TYR A 261 1.94 12.69 -13.51
N PHE A 262 0.74 12.26 -13.87
CA PHE A 262 0.02 12.76 -15.04
C PHE A 262 -1.47 12.92 -14.69
N PRO A 263 -2.14 13.94 -15.26
CA PRO A 263 -3.54 14.18 -15.01
C PRO A 263 -4.38 13.02 -15.58
N ALA A 264 -4.87 12.16 -14.70
CA ALA A 264 -5.74 11.03 -15.01
C ALA A 264 -7.12 11.25 -14.38
N TYR A 265 -8.09 10.43 -14.78
CA TYR A 265 -9.46 10.48 -14.26
C TYR A 265 -10.08 11.87 -14.40
N GLN A 266 -10.41 12.55 -13.31
CA GLN A 266 -11.04 13.88 -13.31
C GLN A 266 -10.01 15.02 -13.21
N ALA A 267 -8.73 14.71 -13.01
CA ALA A 267 -7.69 15.73 -12.92
C ALA A 267 -7.57 16.65 -14.14
N PRO A 268 -7.78 16.21 -15.40
CA PRO A 268 -7.73 17.11 -16.57
C PRO A 268 -8.65 18.34 -16.45
N ASP A 269 -9.77 18.23 -15.75
CA ASP A 269 -10.77 19.29 -15.58
C ASP A 269 -10.53 20.17 -14.33
N ILE A 270 -9.46 19.91 -13.57
CA ILE A 270 -9.18 20.57 -12.28
C ILE A 270 -7.88 21.35 -12.38
N LYS A 271 -7.97 22.68 -12.44
CA LYS A 271 -6.86 23.62 -12.72
C LYS A 271 -5.57 23.36 -11.91
N GLU A 272 -5.70 22.97 -10.64
CA GLU A 272 -4.57 22.77 -9.75
C GLU A 272 -3.83 21.45 -9.96
N ILE A 273 -4.46 20.47 -10.60
CA ILE A 273 -3.90 19.11 -10.82
C ILE A 273 -3.96 18.68 -12.30
N CYS A 274 -4.40 19.54 -13.22
CA CYS A 274 -4.56 19.23 -14.64
C CYS A 274 -3.25 19.21 -15.46
N ARG A 275 -2.08 19.30 -14.82
CA ARG A 275 -0.78 19.30 -15.50
C ARG A 275 0.24 18.40 -14.82
N ARG A 276 1.26 17.98 -15.57
CA ARG A 276 2.42 17.27 -15.01
C ARG A 276 3.24 18.19 -14.09
N VAL A 277 4.05 17.56 -13.23
CA VAL A 277 5.09 18.24 -12.45
C VAL A 277 6.17 18.73 -13.41
N ASN A 278 6.60 19.98 -13.25
CA ASN A 278 7.69 20.52 -14.05
C ASN A 278 9.06 20.26 -13.42
N ARG A 279 10.12 20.42 -14.20
CA ARG A 279 11.51 20.23 -13.76
C ARG A 279 11.90 21.02 -12.51
N SER A 280 11.44 22.27 -12.39
CA SER A 280 11.79 23.14 -11.25
C SER A 280 11.15 22.67 -9.94
N GLU A 281 9.90 22.24 -9.98
CA GLU A 281 9.17 21.66 -8.85
C GLU A 281 9.85 20.40 -8.36
N PHE A 282 10.16 19.47 -9.27
CA PHE A 282 10.79 18.20 -8.88
C PHE A 282 12.20 18.40 -8.32
N ARG A 283 12.99 19.34 -8.87
CA ARG A 283 14.30 19.72 -8.30
C ARG A 283 14.19 20.29 -6.90
N GLN A 284 13.18 21.13 -6.64
CA GLN A 284 12.95 21.66 -5.31
C GLN A 284 12.60 20.55 -4.31
N VAL A 285 11.76 19.60 -4.71
CA VAL A 285 11.41 18.44 -3.88
C VAL A 285 12.65 17.60 -3.56
N LYS A 286 13.51 17.33 -4.55
CA LYS A 286 14.79 16.64 -4.32
C LYS A 286 15.68 17.37 -3.32
N ARG A 287 15.76 18.70 -3.35
CA ARG A 287 16.52 19.48 -2.35
C ARG A 287 15.97 19.25 -0.94
N TRP A 288 14.66 19.36 -0.76
CA TRP A 288 14.03 19.12 0.55
C TRP A 288 14.25 17.71 1.08
N PHE A 289 14.28 16.71 0.19
CA PHE A 289 14.61 15.33 0.56
C PHE A 289 16.01 15.25 1.22
N PHE A 290 17.04 15.83 0.59
CA PHE A 290 18.39 15.84 1.14
C PHE A 290 18.55 16.76 2.37
N GLU A 291 17.87 17.91 2.39
CA GLU A 291 17.86 18.83 3.55
C GLU A 291 17.26 18.19 4.80
N ALA A 292 16.29 17.29 4.64
CA ALA A 292 15.74 16.50 5.74
C ALA A 292 16.70 15.39 6.24
N GLY A 293 17.88 15.24 5.62
CA GLY A 293 18.88 14.23 5.97
C GLY A 293 18.58 12.84 5.40
N LEU A 294 17.62 12.72 4.48
CA LEU A 294 17.32 11.47 3.79
C LEU A 294 18.29 11.24 2.63
N SER A 295 18.66 9.97 2.42
CA SER A 295 19.63 9.60 1.37
C SER A 295 19.36 8.25 0.72
N LYS A 296 18.46 7.44 1.27
CA LYS A 296 18.12 6.10 0.77
C LYS A 296 16.84 6.16 -0.07
N GLY A 297 16.85 5.56 -1.24
CA GLY A 297 15.68 5.59 -2.10
C GLY A 297 15.95 5.35 -3.57
N TYR A 298 14.85 5.29 -4.32
CA TYR A 298 14.86 5.34 -5.78
C TYR A 298 14.26 6.68 -6.20
N ILE A 299 15.12 7.59 -6.67
CA ILE A 299 14.70 8.89 -7.19
C ILE A 299 14.53 8.77 -8.69
N GLN A 300 13.30 8.94 -9.18
CA GLN A 300 13.01 8.88 -10.61
C GLN A 300 13.68 10.04 -11.39
N PRO A 301 13.90 9.87 -12.71
CA PRO A 301 14.44 10.94 -13.55
C PRO A 301 13.63 12.24 -13.47
N GLU A 302 14.29 13.37 -13.72
CA GLU A 302 13.60 14.66 -13.82
C GLU A 302 12.57 14.61 -14.96
N PRO A 303 11.37 15.20 -14.77
CA PRO A 303 10.43 15.38 -15.87
C PRO A 303 11.09 16.07 -17.07
N LEU A 304 10.71 15.65 -18.27
CA LEU A 304 11.20 16.25 -19.52
C LEU A 304 10.58 17.63 -19.81
N TYR A 305 9.64 18.09 -18.98
CA TYR A 305 8.82 19.28 -19.17
C TYR A 305 9.10 20.36 -18.12
#